data_AF-A0A2X2BK65-F1
#
_entry.id   AF-A0A2X2BK65-F1
#
_cell.length_a   1.000
_cell.length_b   1.000
_cell.length_c   1.000
_cell.angle_alpha   90.00
_cell.angle_beta   90.00
_cell.angle_gamma   90.00
#
_symmetry.space_group_name_H-M   'P 1'
#
loop_
_entity.id
_entity.type
_entity.pdbx_description
1 polymer ?
#
loop_
_entity_poly.entity_id
_entity_poly.type
_entity_poly.pdbx_seq_one_letter_code
_entity_poly.pdbx_strand_id
1 'polypeptide(L)'
;MFITYYQKNWHISLFLQYQFKSFNNYNPLLNKKRKDNGFVFTTTIKNKAPIIWGFYPAIELSYTRRLSNVDWLYQYQQHEVLFKLEKQF
;
A
#
# COMPACT_ATOMS: atom_id res chain seq x y z
N MET A 1 -3.79 7.34 -8.29
CA MET A 1 -2.68 7.98 -9.03
C MET A 1 -1.48 7.06 -9.01
N PHE A 2 -0.82 6.86 -10.14
CA PHE A 2 0.38 6.05 -10.25
C PHE A 2 1.44 6.85 -11.03
N ILE A 3 2.64 6.95 -10.49
CA ILE A 3 3.77 7.67 -11.08
C ILE A 3 4.97 6.74 -11.06
N THR A 4 5.73 6.72 -12.16
CA THR A 4 7.01 5.99 -12.21
C THR A 4 8.10 6.90 -12.71
N TYR A 5 9.24 6.84 -12.06
CA TYR A 5 10.45 7.56 -12.40
C TYR A 5 11.58 6.56 -12.68
N TYR A 6 12.31 6.83 -13.76
CA TYR A 6 13.43 6.03 -14.20
C TYR A 6 14.70 6.87 -14.11
N GLN A 7 15.65 6.38 -13.33
CA GLN A 7 17.04 6.83 -13.33
C GLN A 7 17.91 5.64 -13.75
N LYS A 8 19.06 5.89 -14.38
CA LYS A 8 19.97 4.89 -15.01
C LYS A 8 19.76 3.42 -14.59
N ASN A 9 19.91 3.11 -13.30
CA ASN A 9 19.69 1.76 -12.75
C ASN A 9 18.57 1.69 -11.69
N TRP A 10 17.87 2.78 -11.39
CA TRP A 10 16.85 2.83 -10.35
C TRP A 10 15.47 3.06 -10.93
N HIS A 11 14.54 2.23 -10.48
CA HIS A 11 13.13 2.28 -10.82
C HIS A 11 12.36 2.64 -9.56
N ILE A 12 11.76 3.82 -9.55
CA ILE A 12 10.96 4.30 -8.43
C ILE A 12 9.51 4.40 -8.89
N SER A 13 8.62 3.67 -8.25
CA SER A 13 7.18 3.72 -8.51
C SER A 13 6.46 4.21 -7.27
N LEU A 14 5.55 5.14 -7.46
CA LEU A 14 4.69 5.72 -6.44
C LEU A 14 3.25 5.42 -6.81
N PHE A 15 2.52 4.81 -5.88
CA PHE A 15 1.11 4.51 -6.00
C PHE A 15 0.35 5.18 -4.86
N LEU A 16 -0.66 5.95 -5.20
CA LEU A 16 -1.59 6.55 -4.24
C LEU A 16 -3.01 6.18 -4.64
N GLN A 17 -3.73 5.56 -3.72
CA GLN A 17 -5.13 5.21 -3.91
C GLN A 17 -5.95 5.75 -2.77
N TYR A 18 -7.01 6.49 -3.11
CA TYR A 18 -8.07 6.83 -2.18
C TYR A 18 -9.25 5.88 -2.36
N GLN A 19 -9.85 5.44 -1.26
CA GLN A 19 -10.95 4.48 -1.26
C GLN A 19 -12.02 4.92 -0.28
N PHE A 20 -13.25 5.08 -0.78
CA PHE A 20 -14.43 5.29 0.04
C PHE A 20 -15.35 4.08 -0.08
N LYS A 21 -15.84 3.56 1.04
CA LYS A 21 -16.72 2.39 1.07
C LYS A 21 -17.88 2.62 2.04
N SER A 22 -19.09 2.66 1.51
CA SER A 22 -20.32 2.72 2.31
C SER A 22 -21.00 1.35 2.32
N PHE A 23 -21.24 0.82 3.51
CA PHE A 23 -21.96 -0.44 3.69
C PHE A 23 -23.43 -0.13 3.90
N ASN A 24 -24.30 -0.68 3.04
CA ASN A 24 -25.73 -0.39 3.12
C ASN A 24 -26.43 -1.16 4.25
N ASN A 25 -25.78 -2.20 4.79
CA ASN A 25 -26.34 -3.01 5.86
C ASN A 25 -26.27 -2.26 7.20
N TYR A 26 -27.42 -2.19 7.88
CA TYR A 26 -27.50 -1.70 9.24
C TYR A 26 -27.11 -2.81 10.20
N ASN A 27 -26.20 -2.53 11.13
CA ASN A 27 -25.83 -3.50 12.16
C ASN A 27 -26.46 -3.08 13.51
N PRO A 28 -27.41 -3.85 14.05
CA PRO A 28 -28.04 -3.56 15.34
C PRO A 28 -27.04 -3.51 16.50
N LEU A 29 -26.00 -4.36 16.49
CA LEU A 29 -24.96 -4.37 17.54
C LEU A 29 -24.11 -3.11 17.53
N LEU A 30 -23.91 -2.52 16.34
CA LEU A 30 -23.14 -1.28 16.17
C LEU A 30 -24.05 -0.04 16.22
N ASN A 31 -25.37 -0.23 16.21
CA ASN A 31 -26.41 0.80 16.10
C ASN A 31 -26.16 1.83 14.97
N LYS A 32 -25.47 1.42 13.89
CA LYS A 32 -24.94 2.31 12.85
C LYS A 32 -24.83 1.57 11.49
N LYS A 33 -24.90 2.33 10.39
CA LYS A 33 -24.45 1.88 9.06
C LYS A 33 -22.97 2.23 8.89
N ARG A 34 -22.14 1.25 8.53
CA ARG A 34 -20.68 1.47 8.42
C ARG A 34 -20.32 2.29 7.19
N LYS A 35 -19.46 3.29 7.38
CA LYS A 35 -18.82 4.08 6.32
C LYS A 35 -17.34 4.16 6.61
N ASP A 36 -16.56 3.75 5.62
CA ASP A 36 -15.11 3.70 5.70
C ASP A 36 -14.51 4.62 4.66
N ASN A 37 -13.46 5.31 5.06
CA ASN A 37 -12.63 6.12 4.20
C ASN A 37 -11.17 5.72 4.41
N GLY A 38 -10.39 5.60 3.36
CA GLY A 38 -8.98 5.34 3.53
C GLY A 38 -8.15 5.67 2.32
N PHE A 39 -6.85 5.62 2.54
CA PHE A 39 -5.88 5.73 1.48
C PHE A 39 -4.77 4.71 1.68
N VAL A 40 -4.20 4.33 0.55
CA VAL A 40 -3.03 3.47 0.46
C VAL A 40 -1.98 4.25 -0.30
N PHE A 41 -0.81 4.37 0.29
CA PHE A 41 0.36 4.94 -0.32
C PHE A 41 1.45 3.87 -0.39
N THR A 42 1.90 3.54 -1.58
CA THR A 42 2.94 2.54 -1.80
C THR A 42 4.07 3.15 -2.61
N THR A 43 5.29 2.97 -2.12
CA THR A 43 6.52 3.35 -2.82
C THR A 43 7.34 2.10 -3.06
N THR A 44 7.65 1.82 -4.31
CA THR A 44 8.55 0.73 -4.70
C THR A 44 9.83 1.31 -5.26
N ILE A 45 10.97 0.87 -4.75
CA ILE A 45 12.30 1.23 -5.23
C ILE A 45 12.96 -0.07 -5.66
N LYS A 46 13.29 -0.19 -6.95
CA LYS A 46 13.99 -1.34 -7.50
C LYS A 46 15.30 -0.91 -8.11
N ASN A 47 16.36 -1.68 -7.86
CA ASN A 47 17.61 -1.54 -8.59
C ASN A 47 17.60 -2.53 -9.76
N LYS A 48 17.76 -2.00 -10.97
CA LYS A 48 17.94 -2.74 -12.22
C LYS A 48 19.38 -3.21 -12.45
N ALA A 49 20.32 -2.84 -11.60
CA ALA A 49 21.62 -3.48 -11.55
C ALA A 49 21.59 -4.64 -10.54
N PRO A 50 22.05 -5.84 -10.92
CA PRO A 50 22.14 -6.95 -9.99
C PRO A 50 23.24 -6.68 -8.95
N ILE A 51 23.04 -7.12 -7.71
CA ILE A 51 24.09 -7.04 -6.68
C ILE A 51 24.93 -8.32 -6.68
N ILE A 52 24.30 -9.50 -6.55
CA ILE A 52 24.99 -10.80 -6.44
C ILE A 52 24.24 -11.85 -7.28
N TRP A 53 24.95 -12.69 -8.02
CA TRP A 53 24.38 -13.85 -8.77
C TRP A 53 23.14 -13.56 -9.63
N GLY A 54 23.03 -12.34 -10.19
CA GLY A 54 21.87 -11.94 -10.99
C GLY A 54 20.61 -11.63 -10.17
N PHE A 55 20.74 -11.40 -8.85
CA PHE A 55 19.64 -10.92 -8.00
C PHE A 55 19.55 -9.40 -8.01
N TYR A 56 18.33 -8.91 -8.19
CA TYR A 56 17.95 -7.51 -8.22
C TYR A 56 17.25 -7.14 -6.91
N PRO A 57 17.80 -6.22 -6.11
CA PRO A 57 17.17 -5.79 -4.87
C PRO A 57 15.97 -4.90 -5.17
N ALA A 58 14.90 -5.07 -4.40
CA ALA A 58 13.75 -4.21 -4.39
C ALA A 58 13.27 -3.99 -2.96
N ILE A 59 12.81 -2.77 -2.69
CA ILE A 59 12.20 -2.39 -1.42
C ILE A 59 10.83 -1.83 -1.74
N GLU A 60 9.84 -2.26 -0.99
CA GLU A 60 8.48 -1.76 -1.07
C GLU A 60 8.05 -1.24 0.30
N LEU A 61 7.63 0.01 0.34
CA LEU A 61 7.12 0.69 1.51
C LEU A 61 5.64 0.93 1.27
N SER A 62 4.79 0.41 2.14
CA SER A 62 3.34 0.59 2.06
C SER A 62 2.82 1.21 3.35
N TYR A 63 2.06 2.28 3.20
CA TYR A 63 1.32 2.92 4.28
C TYR A 63 -0.16 2.86 3.97
N THR A 64 -0.92 2.25 4.87
CA THR A 64 -2.37 2.18 4.78
C THR A 64 -2.99 2.87 5.97
N ARG A 65 -3.94 3.77 5.71
CA ARG A 65 -4.78 4.36 6.75
C ARG A 65 -6.25 4.13 6.41
N ARG A 66 -6.98 3.54 7.35
CA ARG A 66 -8.43 3.35 7.28
C ARG A 66 -9.09 4.07 8.45
N LEU A 67 -10.01 4.95 8.13
CA LEU A 67 -10.92 5.60 9.06
C LEU A 67 -12.30 4.97 8.90
N SER A 68 -13.00 4.78 10.00
CA SER A 68 -14.36 4.27 10.02
C SER A 68 -15.21 5.03 11.01
N ASN A 69 -16.51 5.16 10.75
CA ASN A 69 -17.46 5.66 11.76
C ASN A 69 -17.73 4.66 12.90
N VAL A 70 -17.20 3.44 12.77
CA VAL A 70 -17.09 2.42 13.82
C VAL A 70 -15.59 2.21 14.07
N ASP A 71 -14.96 3.27 14.58
CA ASP A 71 -13.53 3.41 14.74
C ASP A 71 -12.92 2.37 15.67
N TRP A 72 -13.55 2.11 16.81
CA TRP A 72 -13.07 1.14 17.80
C TRP A 72 -12.86 -0.29 17.25
N LEU A 73 -13.51 -0.65 16.13
CA LEU A 73 -13.41 -1.98 15.52
C LEU A 73 -12.69 -1.99 14.16
N TYR A 74 -12.91 -0.96 13.34
CA TYR A 74 -12.49 -0.99 11.93
C TYR A 74 -11.49 0.11 11.55
N GLN A 75 -11.17 1.05 12.45
CA GLN A 75 -10.12 2.03 12.20
C GLN A 75 -8.76 1.41 12.47
N TYR A 76 -7.85 1.53 11.50
CA TYR A 76 -6.47 1.09 11.67
C TYR A 76 -5.52 1.89 10.80
N GLN A 77 -4.25 1.80 11.19
CA GLN A 77 -3.11 2.29 10.43
C GLN A 77 -2.06 1.20 10.38
N GLN A 78 -1.40 1.06 9.24
CA GLN A 78 -0.43 0.00 9.01
C GLN A 78 0.74 0.54 8.21
N HIS A 79 1.94 0.23 8.67
CA HIS A 79 3.20 0.48 7.98
C HIS A 79 3.83 -0.85 7.64
N GLU A 80 4.13 -1.05 6.36
CA GLU A 80 4.70 -2.29 5.85
C GLU A 80 5.99 -1.95 5.10
N VAL A 81 7.02 -2.75 5.37
CA VAL A 81 8.30 -2.67 4.70
C VAL A 81 8.62 -4.07 4.21
N LEU A 82 8.78 -4.20 2.90
CA LEU A 82 9.05 -5.48 2.26
C LEU A 82 10.34 -5.39 1.46
N PHE A 83 11.31 -6.20 1.88
CA PHE A 83 12.58 -6.38 1.17
C PHE A 83 12.46 -7.58 0.24
N LYS A 84 12.80 -7.40 -1.03
CA LYS A 84 12.72 -8.42 -2.08
C LYS A 84 14.08 -8.55 -2.77
N LEU A 85 14.43 -9.79 -3.11
CA LEU A 85 15.49 -10.11 -4.07
C LEU A 85 14.84 -10.84 -5.23
N GLU A 86 14.73 -10.17 -6.36
CA GLU A 86 14.12 -10.71 -7.57
C GLU A 86 15.22 -11.34 -8.45
N LYS A 87 14.96 -12.50 -9.07
CA LYS A 87 15.85 -13.11 -10.07
C LYS A 87 15.08 -13.22 -11.38
N GLN A 88 15.68 -12.71 -12.46
CA GLN A 88 15.13 -12.86 -13.81
C GLN A 88 15.74 -14.12 -14.43
N PHE A 89 14.89 -15.03 -14.93
CA PHE A 89 15.28 -16.26 -15.62
C PHE A 89 15.09 -16.10 -17.13
#